data_AF-A0A085LPC0-F1
#
_entry.id   AF-A0A085LPC0-F1
#
_cell.length_a   1.000
_cell.length_b   1.000
_cell.length_c   1.000
_cell.angle_alpha   90.00
_cell.angle_beta   90.00
_cell.angle_gamma   90.00
#
_symmetry.space_group_name_H-M   'P 1'
#
loop_
_entity.id
_entity.type
_entity.pdbx_description
1 polymer ?
#
loop_
_entity_poly.entity_id
_entity_poly.type
_entity_poly.pdbx_seq_one_letter_code
_entity_poly.pdbx_strand_id
1 'polypeptide(L)'
;MCDHVILQEVFADPLVWRLRSTSGQYYIKRIHLDNKAKESITFYLHSSNTGRVFPYPKYGILPPESQRYVRVKVGGFSASAPCKEYVIVAFAVVPKNAEYKTARQLWSEFDQPLLVRKTFTVQFLYEPEIDNLAKDFLEEPLALQTPSSHFDSDEESKDESNSLEK
;
A
#
# COMPACT_ATOMS: atom_id res chain seq x y z
N MET A 1 1.67 22.29 28.51
CA MET A 1 0.98 21.40 27.56
C MET A 1 1.87 20.18 27.39
N CYS A 2 1.34 18.96 27.46
CA CYS A 2 2.17 17.75 27.38
C CYS A 2 2.47 17.40 25.92
N ASP A 3 3.72 17.05 25.58
CA ASP A 3 4.16 16.73 24.22
C ASP A 3 3.33 15.61 23.55
N HIS A 4 2.78 14.69 24.34
CA HIS A 4 1.86 13.65 23.87
C HIS A 4 0.61 14.22 23.19
N VAL A 5 0.07 15.32 23.71
CA VAL A 5 -1.14 15.98 23.16
C VAL A 5 -0.81 16.65 21.84
N ILE A 6 0.34 17.33 21.77
CA ILE A 6 0.84 18.00 20.56
C ILE A 6 0.96 17.00 19.40
N LEU A 7 1.54 15.82 19.65
CA LEU A 7 1.74 14.83 18.58
C LEU A 7 0.44 14.15 18.11
N GLN A 8 -0.68 14.30 18.81
CA GLN A 8 -1.96 13.79 18.30
C GLN A 8 -2.35 14.50 17.00
N GLU A 9 -1.94 15.75 16.82
CA GLU A 9 -2.25 16.61 15.68
C GLU A 9 -1.29 16.44 14.49
N VAL A 10 -0.39 15.45 14.55
CA VAL A 10 0.58 15.14 13.49
C VAL A 10 0.21 13.86 12.76
N PHE A 11 0.25 13.86 11.43
CA PHE A 11 -0.17 12.73 10.59
C PHE A 11 0.84 12.41 9.49
N ALA A 12 0.82 11.14 9.06
CA ALA A 12 1.53 10.69 7.86
C ALA A 12 0.63 9.77 7.03
N ASP A 13 0.60 9.99 5.72
CA ASP A 13 -0.24 9.22 4.80
C ASP A 13 0.37 9.13 3.38
N PRO A 14 0.00 8.12 2.57
CA PRO A 14 -0.75 6.92 2.95
C PRO A 14 0.12 5.93 3.72
N LEU A 15 -0.52 5.08 4.53
CA LEU A 15 0.18 4.08 5.35
C LEU A 15 0.49 2.78 4.60
N VAL A 16 -0.08 2.59 3.41
CA VAL A 16 0.13 1.37 2.61
C VAL A 16 0.24 1.73 1.14
N TRP A 17 1.26 1.19 0.49
CA TRP A 17 1.44 1.19 -0.95
C TRP A 17 1.48 -0.25 -1.46
N ARG A 18 0.65 -0.56 -2.45
CA ARG A 18 0.75 -1.80 -3.21
C ARG A 18 1.53 -1.54 -4.49
N LEU A 19 2.56 -2.34 -4.73
CA LEU A 19 3.49 -2.21 -5.84
C LEU A 19 3.54 -3.54 -6.57
N ARG A 20 3.45 -3.50 -7.91
CA ARG A 20 3.65 -4.67 -8.76
C ARG A 20 5.15 -4.84 -9.04
N SER A 21 5.56 -6.07 -9.32
CA SER A 21 6.92 -6.35 -9.78
C SER A 21 7.29 -5.44 -10.96
N THR A 22 8.49 -4.90 -10.89
CA THR A 22 9.09 -4.09 -11.94
C THR A 22 10.53 -4.54 -12.08
N SER A 23 10.80 -5.42 -13.04
CA SER A 23 12.14 -5.85 -13.37
C SER A 23 13.01 -4.65 -13.77
N GLY A 24 13.82 -4.15 -12.82
CA GLY A 24 14.80 -3.09 -13.05
C GLY A 24 14.30 -1.64 -12.99
N GLN A 25 12.98 -1.37 -12.98
CA GLN A 25 12.47 0.00 -12.79
C GLN A 25 12.28 0.33 -11.30
N TYR A 26 12.36 1.62 -10.98
CA TYR A 26 12.11 2.11 -9.63
C TYR A 26 10.75 2.79 -9.52
N TYR A 27 10.12 2.69 -8.35
CA TYR A 27 8.98 3.52 -8.00
C TYR A 27 9.45 4.76 -7.25
N ILE A 28 8.79 5.89 -7.52
CA ILE A 28 8.85 7.07 -6.63
C ILE A 28 7.47 7.20 -5.98
N LYS A 29 7.43 7.01 -4.67
CA LYS A 29 6.25 7.29 -3.85
C LYS A 29 6.47 8.54 -3.02
N ARG A 30 5.37 9.14 -2.57
CA ARG A 30 5.40 10.30 -1.69
C ARG A 30 4.60 9.97 -0.43
N ILE A 31 5.16 10.31 0.71
CA ILE A 31 4.45 10.29 1.99
C ILE A 31 4.16 11.76 2.32
N HIS A 32 2.89 12.07 2.51
CA HIS A 32 2.42 13.34 3.01
C HIS A 32 2.61 13.35 4.54
N LEU A 33 3.21 14.42 5.04
CA LEU A 33 3.39 14.70 6.46
C LEU A 33 2.64 15.98 6.76
N ASP A 34 1.76 15.93 7.76
CA ASP A 34 0.91 17.05 8.15
C ASP A 34 1.12 17.36 9.62
N ASN A 35 1.52 18.59 9.92
CA ASN A 35 1.64 19.11 11.28
C ASN A 35 0.55 20.15 11.50
N LYS A 36 -0.55 19.76 12.16
CA LYS A 36 -1.62 20.69 12.54
C LYS A 36 -1.38 21.35 13.90
N ALA A 37 -0.31 20.96 14.59
CA ALA A 37 0.03 21.55 15.87
C ALA A 37 0.59 22.96 15.72
N LYS A 38 0.51 23.72 16.81
CA LYS A 38 1.06 25.08 16.93
C LYS A 38 2.57 25.09 17.21
N GLU A 39 3.16 23.91 17.36
CA GLU A 39 4.57 23.70 17.61
C GLU A 39 5.29 23.16 16.38
N SER A 40 6.59 23.48 16.30
CA SER A 40 7.48 22.87 15.31
C SER A 40 7.72 21.40 15.67
N ILE A 41 7.62 20.53 14.68
CA ILE A 41 7.79 19.08 14.83
C ILE A 41 8.98 18.63 13.97
N THR A 42 9.88 17.84 14.52
CA THR A 42 10.91 17.17 13.72
C THR A 42 10.45 15.79 13.30
N PHE A 43 10.89 15.36 12.11
CA PHE A 43 10.66 14.00 11.62
C PHE A 43 11.97 13.29 11.27
N TYR A 44 11.93 11.96 11.37
CA TYR A 44 12.97 11.05 10.93
C TYR A 44 12.37 9.86 10.18
N LEU A 45 13.01 9.46 9.08
CA LEU A 45 12.61 8.36 8.22
C LEU A 45 13.62 7.22 8.32
N HIS A 46 13.13 6.04 8.70
CA HIS A 46 13.91 4.81 8.76
C HIS A 46 13.32 3.77 7.82
N SER A 47 14.14 3.14 6.99
CA SER A 47 13.72 2.09 6.06
C SER A 47 14.08 0.71 6.62
N SER A 48 13.19 -0.26 6.45
CA SER A 48 13.46 -1.67 6.77
C SER A 48 14.52 -2.30 5.86
N ASN A 49 14.68 -1.78 4.65
CA ASN A 49 15.68 -2.23 3.69
C ASN A 49 16.35 -1.03 3.02
N THR A 50 17.55 -0.71 3.50
CA THR A 50 18.35 0.42 3.00
C THR A 50 18.97 0.17 1.63
N GLY A 51 18.93 -1.06 1.09
CA GLY A 51 19.39 -1.39 -0.25
C GLY A 51 18.34 -1.19 -1.34
N ARG A 52 17.05 -1.09 -0.96
CA ARG A 52 15.93 -0.98 -1.92
C ARG A 52 15.03 0.22 -1.65
N VAL A 53 14.76 0.56 -0.40
CA VAL A 53 13.80 1.59 -0.03
C VAL A 53 14.54 2.79 0.55
N PHE A 54 14.54 3.88 -0.22
CA PHE A 54 15.34 5.08 0.01
C PHE A 54 14.44 6.29 0.26
N PRO A 55 14.08 6.58 1.53
CA PRO A 55 13.35 7.79 1.87
C PRO A 55 14.24 9.03 1.80
N TYR A 56 13.68 10.14 1.32
CA TYR A 56 14.35 11.44 1.21
C TYR A 56 13.37 12.63 1.35
N PRO A 57 13.71 13.66 2.14
CA PRO A 57 14.87 13.74 3.04
C PRO A 57 14.73 12.79 4.24
N LYS A 58 15.84 12.26 4.77
CA LYS A 58 15.83 11.31 5.91
C LYS A 58 15.39 11.95 7.22
N TYR A 59 15.57 13.26 7.36
CA TYR A 59 15.18 14.03 8.53
C TYR A 59 14.74 15.44 8.09
N GLY A 60 13.97 16.10 8.93
CA GLY A 60 13.59 17.48 8.72
C GLY A 60 12.79 18.08 9.88
N ILE A 61 12.41 19.34 9.70
CA ILE A 61 11.52 20.07 10.62
C ILE A 61 10.31 20.50 9.80
N LEU A 62 9.13 20.31 10.38
CA LEU A 62 7.85 20.84 9.96
C LEU A 62 7.53 22.04 10.87
N PRO A 63 7.43 23.25 10.31
CA PRO A 63 6.89 24.39 11.02
C PRO A 63 5.48 24.10 11.58
N PRO A 64 5.00 24.92 12.54
CA PRO A 64 3.61 24.88 12.97
C PRO A 64 2.64 24.98 11.79
N GLU A 65 1.52 24.27 11.87
CA GLU A 65 0.40 24.36 10.91
C GLU A 65 0.87 24.22 9.44
N SER A 66 1.77 23.28 9.20
CA SER A 66 2.40 23.09 7.88
C SER A 66 2.39 21.65 7.41
N GLN A 67 2.51 21.49 6.10
CA GLN A 67 2.49 20.20 5.42
C GLN A 67 3.71 20.05 4.52
N ARG A 68 4.14 18.79 4.32
CA ARG A 68 5.28 18.47 3.46
C ARG A 68 5.15 17.07 2.85
N TYR A 69 5.58 16.93 1.61
CA TYR A 69 5.80 15.63 1.01
C TYR A 69 7.26 15.20 1.15
N VAL A 70 7.48 13.97 1.63
CA VAL A 70 8.77 13.28 1.55
C VAL A 70 8.69 12.21 0.47
N ARG A 71 9.78 12.01 -0.26
CA ARG A 71 9.85 11.05 -1.36
C ARG A 71 10.42 9.73 -0.85
N VAL A 72 9.93 8.62 -1.36
CA VAL A 72 10.52 7.29 -1.15
C VAL A 72 10.79 6.69 -2.51
N LYS A 73 12.07 6.50 -2.83
CA LYS A 73 12.49 5.73 -4.01
C LYS A 73 12.53 4.26 -3.62
N VAL A 74 11.80 3.42 -4.33
CA VAL A 74 11.80 1.97 -4.14
C VAL A 74 12.45 1.37 -5.37
N GLY A 75 13.59 0.70 -5.18
CA GLY A 75 14.32 0.01 -6.25
C GLY A 75 13.50 -1.13 -6.83
N GLY A 76 13.86 -1.52 -8.06
CA GLY A 76 13.23 -2.64 -8.76
C GLY A 76 13.33 -3.93 -7.96
N PHE A 77 12.33 -4.78 -8.13
CA PHE A 77 12.26 -6.06 -7.47
C PHE A 77 11.59 -7.06 -8.39
N SER A 78 12.03 -8.31 -8.30
CA SER A 78 11.29 -9.47 -8.79
C SER A 78 10.83 -10.22 -7.54
N ALA A 79 9.52 -10.23 -7.31
CA ALA A 79 8.94 -10.91 -6.17
C ALA A 79 8.38 -12.25 -6.66
N SER A 80 9.10 -13.35 -6.40
CA SER A 80 8.57 -14.71 -6.55
C SER A 80 7.51 -15.04 -5.50
N ALA A 81 7.52 -14.32 -4.38
CA ALA A 81 6.53 -14.40 -3.31
C ALA A 81 6.26 -13.00 -2.74
N PRO A 82 5.08 -12.76 -2.13
CA PRO A 82 4.75 -11.49 -1.50
C PRO A 82 5.80 -11.11 -0.46
N CYS A 83 6.38 -9.93 -0.60
CA CYS A 83 7.33 -9.37 0.34
C CYS A 83 6.74 -8.08 0.93
N LYS A 84 7.16 -7.74 2.16
CA LYS A 84 6.74 -6.53 2.85
C LYS A 84 7.95 -5.76 3.32
N GLU A 85 8.05 -4.51 2.88
CA GLU A 85 9.00 -3.54 3.41
C GLU A 85 8.26 -2.36 4.02
N TYR A 86 8.97 -1.55 4.79
CA TYR A 86 8.36 -0.40 5.41
C TYR A 86 9.33 0.77 5.57
N VAL A 87 8.74 1.96 5.66
CA VAL A 87 9.39 3.16 6.19
C VAL A 87 8.68 3.54 7.49
N ILE A 88 9.45 3.64 8.57
CA ILE A 88 9.00 4.25 9.82
C ILE A 88 9.18 5.75 9.68
N VAL A 89 8.09 6.49 9.90
CA VAL A 89 8.09 7.94 10.08
C VAL A 89 7.98 8.20 11.57
N ALA A 90 9.05 8.70 12.19
CA ALA A 90 9.07 9.09 13.58
C ALA A 90 8.95 10.61 13.68
N PHE A 91 8.05 11.09 14.54
CA PHE A 91 7.87 12.50 14.87
C PHE A 91 8.22 12.77 16.32
N ALA A 92 8.71 13.98 16.58
CA ALA A 92 8.88 14.48 17.94
C ALA A 92 8.80 16.02 17.97
N VAL A 93 8.43 16.56 19.13
CA VAL A 93 8.33 18.00 19.34
C VAL A 93 9.73 18.62 19.35
N VAL A 94 9.93 19.74 18.66
CA VAL A 94 11.19 20.49 18.71
C VAL A 94 11.24 21.29 20.02
N PRO A 95 12.23 21.08 20.89
CA PRO A 95 12.32 21.83 22.15
C PRO A 95 12.55 23.32 21.92
N LYS A 96 11.85 24.18 22.68
CA LYS A 96 11.89 25.65 22.51
C LYS A 96 13.20 26.29 22.95
N ASN A 97 13.93 25.68 23.89
CA ASN A 97 15.06 26.29 24.60
C ASN A 97 16.42 25.70 24.23
N ALA A 98 16.52 24.98 23.11
CA ALA A 98 17.75 24.28 22.79
C ALA A 98 18.28 24.70 21.42
N GLU A 99 19.58 24.95 21.39
CA GLU A 99 20.28 25.52 20.25
C GLU A 99 20.60 24.41 19.24
N TYR A 100 19.66 24.14 18.34
CA TYR A 100 19.87 23.20 17.24
C TYR A 100 20.15 23.93 15.95
N LYS A 101 21.21 23.55 15.25
CA LYS A 101 21.50 24.08 13.91
C LYS A 101 20.82 23.26 12.82
N THR A 102 20.55 21.96 13.07
CA THR A 102 19.97 21.08 12.06
C THR A 102 19.04 20.01 12.65
N ALA A 103 18.10 19.53 11.84
CA ALA A 103 17.26 18.39 12.19
C ALA A 103 18.07 17.12 12.51
N ARG A 104 19.25 16.94 11.89
CA ARG A 104 20.13 15.80 12.17
C ARG A 104 20.56 15.76 13.63
N GLN A 105 20.94 16.91 14.20
CA GLN A 105 21.38 17.03 15.59
C GLN A 105 20.28 16.63 16.59
N LEU A 106 19.03 16.99 16.30
CA LEU A 106 17.87 16.56 17.10
C LEU A 106 17.75 15.04 17.23
N TRP A 107 18.21 14.29 16.21
CA TRP A 107 18.13 12.83 16.16
C TRP A 107 19.44 12.11 16.51
N SER A 108 20.56 12.83 16.71
CA SER A 108 21.88 12.23 16.96
C SER A 108 22.45 12.45 18.36
N GLU A 109 21.99 13.44 19.14
CA GLU A 109 22.73 13.96 20.30
C GLU A 109 21.99 13.96 21.66
N PHE A 110 21.07 13.04 21.95
CA PHE A 110 20.34 13.12 23.23
C PHE A 110 20.44 11.89 24.15
N ASP A 111 21.08 12.13 25.29
CA ASP A 111 20.97 11.42 26.59
C ASP A 111 19.80 11.95 27.46
N GLN A 112 18.96 12.88 26.96
CA GLN A 112 17.74 13.30 27.66
C GLN A 112 16.49 12.62 27.07
N PRO A 113 15.51 12.20 27.90
CA PRO A 113 14.20 11.74 27.46
C PRO A 113 13.34 12.92 26.99
N LEU A 114 13.74 13.59 25.90
CA LEU A 114 13.07 14.79 25.37
C LEU A 114 12.09 14.49 24.22
N LEU A 115 11.92 13.23 23.85
CA LEU A 115 11.21 12.91 22.62
C LEU A 115 10.08 11.97 22.98
N VAL A 116 8.98 12.54 23.46
CA VAL A 116 7.70 11.89 23.19
C VAL A 116 7.64 11.69 21.68
N ARG A 117 7.49 10.44 21.27
CA ARG A 117 7.56 10.04 19.86
C ARG A 117 6.22 9.50 19.43
N LYS A 118 5.78 9.93 18.27
CA LYS A 118 4.72 9.28 17.51
C LYS A 118 5.34 8.66 16.27
N THR A 119 5.00 7.41 15.99
CA THR A 119 5.49 6.71 14.82
C THR A 119 4.34 6.30 13.92
N PHE A 120 4.58 6.38 12.62
CA PHE A 120 3.74 5.79 11.59
C PHE A 120 4.58 4.80 10.81
N THR A 121 3.99 3.67 10.43
CA THR A 121 4.65 2.67 9.58
C THR A 121 3.98 2.70 8.22
N VAL A 122 4.71 3.19 7.21
CA VAL A 122 4.28 3.15 5.82
C VAL A 122 4.77 1.85 5.21
N GLN A 123 3.84 0.98 4.81
CA GLN A 123 4.12 -0.35 4.30
C GLN A 123 4.16 -0.35 2.77
N PHE A 124 5.11 -1.08 2.21
CA PHE A 124 5.22 -1.38 0.78
C PHE A 124 4.95 -2.87 0.61
N LEU A 125 3.80 -3.18 0.03
CA LEU A 125 3.35 -4.54 -0.26
C LEU A 125 3.67 -4.85 -1.71
N TYR A 126 4.49 -5.88 -1.92
CA TYR A 126 4.94 -6.30 -3.23
C TYR A 126 4.08 -7.45 -3.73
N GLU A 127 3.35 -7.21 -4.81
CA GLU A 127 2.53 -8.22 -5.48
C GLU A 127 3.34 -8.85 -6.62
N PRO A 128 3.27 -10.19 -6.79
CA PRO A 128 3.90 -10.87 -7.90
C PRO A 128 3.32 -10.37 -9.24
N GLU A 129 4.10 -10.53 -10.31
CA GLU A 129 3.54 -10.43 -11.66
C GLU A 129 2.46 -11.50 -11.81
N ILE A 130 1.20 -11.08 -11.96
CA ILE A 130 0.15 -11.99 -12.38
C ILE A 130 0.40 -12.24 -13.86
N ASP A 131 1.06 -13.36 -14.17
CA ASP A 131 1.00 -13.92 -15.52
C ASP A 131 -0.48 -14.14 -15.84
N ASN A 132 -1.01 -13.40 -16.82
CA ASN A 132 -2.36 -13.58 -17.33
C ASN A 132 -2.47 -14.89 -18.13
N LEU A 133 -2.03 -16.02 -17.58
CA LEU A 133 -2.16 -17.34 -18.18
C LEU A 133 -3.48 -18.04 -17.80
N ALA A 134 -4.37 -17.34 -17.08
CA ALA A 134 -5.70 -17.83 -16.70
C ALA A 134 -6.83 -17.19 -17.53
N LYS A 135 -6.54 -16.70 -18.74
CA LYS A 135 -7.59 -16.27 -19.69
C LYS A 135 -8.04 -17.35 -20.68
N ASP A 136 -7.39 -18.51 -20.69
CA ASP A 136 -7.76 -19.62 -21.59
C ASP A 136 -8.58 -20.73 -20.90
N PHE A 137 -8.92 -20.57 -19.62
CA PHE A 137 -9.76 -21.52 -18.89
C PHE A 137 -10.86 -20.78 -18.15
N LEU A 138 -11.93 -20.40 -18.86
CA LEU A 138 -13.33 -20.32 -18.39
C LEU A 138 -14.16 -19.53 -19.40
N GLU A 139 -14.73 -20.24 -20.39
CA GLU A 139 -16.06 -19.96 -20.94
C GLU A 139 -16.51 -21.17 -21.80
N GLU A 140 -16.87 -22.27 -21.14
CA GLU A 140 -17.92 -23.14 -21.69
C GLU A 140 -19.23 -22.74 -21.00
N PRO A 141 -20.24 -22.23 -21.72
CA PRO A 141 -21.55 -22.04 -21.14
C PRO A 141 -22.22 -23.42 -21.02
N LEU A 142 -22.25 -23.96 -19.80
CA LEU A 142 -23.17 -25.02 -19.42
C LEU A 142 -24.60 -24.48 -19.59
N ALA A 143 -25.26 -24.84 -20.70
CA ALA A 143 -26.68 -24.62 -20.87
C ALA A 143 -27.43 -25.41 -19.79
N LEU A 144 -28.04 -24.64 -18.88
CA LEU A 144 -28.96 -25.09 -17.84
C LEU A 144 -30.07 -25.95 -18.47
N GLN A 145 -30.07 -27.24 -18.17
CA GLN A 145 -31.20 -28.12 -18.43
C GLN A 145 -32.39 -27.68 -17.58
N THR A 146 -33.49 -27.30 -18.22
CA THR A 146 -34.78 -27.12 -17.57
C THR A 146 -35.47 -28.48 -17.41
N PRO A 147 -36.08 -28.79 -16.26
CA PRO A 147 -36.89 -29.98 -16.10
C PRO A 147 -38.28 -29.71 -16.70
N SER A 148 -38.71 -30.54 -17.65
CA SER A 148 -40.10 -30.58 -18.11
C SER A 148 -40.88 -31.61 -17.29
N SER A 149 -41.90 -31.14 -16.57
CA SER A 149 -42.79 -31.97 -15.75
C SER A 149 -44.11 -32.27 -16.45
N HIS A 150 -44.46 -33.56 -16.44
CA HIS A 150 -45.80 -34.16 -16.23
C HIS A 150 -46.91 -34.09 -17.31
N PHE A 151 -47.31 -35.32 -17.73
CA PHE A 151 -48.65 -35.86 -18.02
C PHE A 151 -49.38 -35.35 -19.28
N ASP A 152 -50.10 -36.14 -20.09
CA ASP A 152 -50.30 -37.59 -20.25
C ASP A 152 -51.14 -37.78 -21.55
N SER A 153 -51.26 -39.01 -22.03
CA SER A 153 -52.28 -39.55 -22.97
C SER A 153 -51.83 -39.85 -24.41
N ASP A 154 -51.45 -41.12 -24.60
CA ASP A 154 -52.10 -42.19 -25.38
C ASP A 154 -52.57 -42.00 -26.85
N GLU A 155 -52.57 -43.16 -27.52
CA GLU A 155 -53.06 -43.58 -28.86
C GLU A 155 -52.11 -43.34 -30.04
N GLU A 156 -51.37 -44.35 -30.55
CA GLU A 156 -51.73 -45.62 -31.24
C GLU A 156 -51.81 -45.47 -32.78
N SER A 157 -51.03 -46.33 -33.47
CA SER A 157 -51.13 -46.75 -34.90
C SER A 157 -50.76 -45.69 -35.95
N LYS A 158 -50.25 -45.98 -37.16
CA LYS A 158 -49.92 -47.17 -37.96
C LYS A 158 -49.13 -46.63 -39.17
N ASP A 159 -48.01 -47.22 -39.53
CA ASP A 159 -47.82 -48.03 -40.76
C ASP A 159 -47.39 -47.25 -42.01
N GLU A 160 -46.56 -47.96 -42.78
CA GLU A 160 -46.27 -47.82 -44.22
C GLU A 160 -45.33 -46.71 -44.77
N SER A 161 -44.13 -47.20 -45.09
CA SER A 161 -43.67 -47.38 -46.47
C SER A 161 -43.11 -46.19 -47.30
N ASN A 162 -41.91 -46.48 -47.79
CA ASN A 162 -41.40 -46.22 -49.14
C ASN A 162 -40.83 -44.84 -49.52
N SER A 163 -39.49 -44.82 -49.56
CA SER A 163 -38.68 -44.66 -50.79
C SER A 163 -39.03 -43.52 -51.74
N LEU A 164 -38.05 -42.62 -51.99
CA LEU A 164 -37.26 -42.65 -53.23
C LEU A 164 -36.16 -41.58 -53.19
N GLU A 165 -34.98 -41.96 -53.70
CA GLU A 165 -33.89 -41.10 -54.18
C GLU A 165 -34.43 -40.05 -55.18
N LYS A 166 -33.87 -38.85 -55.31
CA LYS A 166 -32.54 -38.54 -55.84
C LYS A 166 -32.28 -37.03 -55.75
#